data_AF-A0A928TUZ2-F1
#
_entry.id   AF-A0A928TUZ2-F1
#
_cell.length_a   1.000
_cell.length_b   1.000
_cell.length_c   1.000
_cell.angle_alpha   90.00
_cell.angle_beta   90.00
_cell.angle_gamma   90.00
#
_symmetry.space_group_name_H-M   'P 1'
#
loop_
_entity.id
_entity.type
_entity.pdbx_description
1 polymer ?
#
loop_
_entity_poly.entity_id
_entity_poly.type
_entity_poly.pdbx_seq_one_letter_code
_entity_poly.pdbx_strand_id
1 'polypeptide(L)'
;MPFQLYIGRDVITNPTQLLNLYNNNQVDLTEMLAMLDEQAFDTVVLRAQFYPPPVLDMIGQRYETQELVQMNGFVYCIMRPRFRD
;
A
#
# COMPACT_ATOMS: atom_id res chain seq x y z
N MET A 1 -6.92 -1.47 17.69
CA MET A 1 -6.91 -2.74 16.94
C MET A 1 -6.81 -2.42 15.45
N PRO A 2 -5.75 -2.81 14.75
CA PRO A 2 -5.74 -2.75 13.29
C PRO A 2 -6.76 -3.72 12.73
N PHE A 3 -7.57 -3.28 11.76
CA PHE A 3 -8.57 -4.11 11.10
C PHE A 3 -7.91 -4.93 9.98
N GLN A 4 -8.34 -6.19 9.81
CA GLN A 4 -7.97 -7.03 8.68
C GLN A 4 -9.07 -6.89 7.62
N LEU A 5 -8.72 -6.52 6.39
CA LEU A 5 -9.66 -6.49 5.28
C LEU A 5 -9.72 -7.89 4.66
N TYR A 6 -10.83 -8.60 4.83
CA TYR A 6 -11.07 -9.90 4.18
C TYR A 6 -11.98 -9.70 2.96
N ILE A 7 -11.40 -9.70 1.75
CA ILE A 7 -12.14 -9.64 0.47
C ILE A 7 -11.69 -10.82 -0.41
N GLY A 8 -11.88 -12.06 0.05
CA GLY A 8 -11.75 -13.27 -0.79
C GLY A 8 -10.44 -13.43 -1.59
N ARG A 9 -9.38 -12.71 -1.20
CA ARG A 9 -8.01 -12.72 -1.73
C ARG A 9 -7.06 -12.85 -0.56
N ASP A 10 -5.82 -13.25 -0.85
CA ASP A 10 -4.77 -13.37 0.17
C ASP A 10 -4.71 -12.11 1.04
N VAL A 11 -4.70 -12.35 2.35
CA VAL A 11 -4.69 -11.30 3.35
C VAL A 11 -3.42 -10.47 3.17
N ILE A 12 -3.55 -9.27 2.62
CA ILE A 12 -2.50 -8.27 2.74
C ILE A 12 -2.52 -7.83 4.20
N THR A 13 -1.50 -8.27 4.93
CA THR A 13 -1.23 -7.99 6.35
C THR A 13 -1.43 -6.51 6.71
N ASN A 14 -1.63 -6.22 8.00
CA ASN A 14 -1.70 -4.84 8.48
C ASN A 14 -0.37 -4.10 8.16
N PRO A 15 -0.40 -2.91 7.52
CA PRO A 15 0.79 -2.10 7.24
C PRO A 15 1.79 -2.03 8.39
N THR A 16 1.33 -1.79 9.62
CA THR A 16 2.24 -1.69 10.79
C THR A 16 3.02 -2.99 11.05
N GLN A 17 2.39 -4.15 10.87
CA GLN A 17 3.08 -5.43 11.05
C GLN A 17 4.09 -5.67 9.92
N LEU A 18 3.74 -5.31 8.68
CA LEU A 18 4.66 -5.36 7.56
C LEU A 18 5.88 -4.44 7.78
N LEU A 19 5.67 -3.22 8.25
CA LEU A 19 6.74 -2.29 8.62
C LEU A 19 7.62 -2.84 9.74
N ASN A 20 7.03 -3.47 10.75
CA ASN A 20 7.80 -4.10 11.84
C ASN A 20 8.66 -5.25 11.32
N LEU A 21 8.13 -6.13 10.47
CA LEU A 21 8.91 -7.22 9.88
C LEU A 21 10.05 -6.67 9.01
N TYR A 22 9.80 -5.62 8.24
CA TYR A 22 10.84 -4.95 7.44
C TYR A 22 11.96 -4.40 8.31
N ASN A 23 11.63 -3.67 9.37
CA ASN A 23 12.63 -3.10 10.29
C ASN A 23 13.47 -4.16 11.02
N ASN A 24 12.97 -5.39 11.11
CA ASN A 24 13.68 -6.53 11.72
C ASN A 24 14.36 -7.44 10.69
N ASN A 25 14.35 -7.09 9.39
CA ASN A 25 14.86 -7.93 8.29
C ASN A 25 14.17 -9.31 8.20
N GLN A 26 12.88 -9.37 8.52
CA GLN A 26 12.07 -10.59 8.57
C GLN A 26 11.04 -10.70 7.44
N VAL A 27 11.17 -9.89 6.39
CA VAL A 27 10.29 -9.96 5.21
C VAL A 27 11.07 -9.64 3.95
N ASP A 28 10.81 -10.43 2.90
CA ASP A 28 11.23 -10.13 1.54
C ASP A 28 10.11 -9.36 0.84
N LEU A 29 10.44 -8.19 0.28
CA LEU A 29 9.49 -7.32 -0.41
C LEU A 29 9.56 -7.44 -1.93
N THR A 30 10.46 -8.27 -2.48
CA THR A 30 10.72 -8.38 -3.92
C THR A 30 9.44 -8.54 -4.75
N GLU A 31 8.60 -9.51 -4.40
CA GLU A 31 7.36 -9.78 -5.13
C GLU A 31 6.37 -8.62 -5.01
N MET A 32 6.20 -8.06 -3.81
CA MET A 32 5.30 -6.93 -3.59
C MET A 32 5.73 -5.70 -4.39
N LEU A 33 7.03 -5.41 -4.42
CA LEU A 33 7.58 -4.31 -5.20
C LEU A 33 7.40 -4.54 -6.70
N ALA A 34 7.59 -5.77 -7.19
CA ALA A 34 7.34 -6.12 -8.58
C ALA A 34 5.85 -5.92 -8.96
N MET A 35 4.91 -6.39 -8.13
CA MET A 35 3.49 -6.18 -8.37
C MET A 35 3.09 -4.70 -8.39
N LEU A 36 3.65 -3.89 -7.49
CA LEU A 36 3.43 -2.45 -7.48
C LEU A 36 4.05 -1.78 -8.72
N ASP A 37 5.25 -2.20 -9.09
CA ASP A 37 5.96 -1.71 -10.27
C ASP A 37 5.16 -1.95 -11.55
N GLU A 38 4.70 -3.19 -11.73
CA GLU A 38 3.85 -3.68 -12.82
C GLU A 38 2.43 -3.10 -12.82
N GLN A 39 2.08 -2.29 -11.82
CA GLN A 39 0.73 -1.76 -11.64
C GLN A 39 -0.34 -2.86 -11.57
N ALA A 40 -0.01 -3.99 -10.93
CA ALA A 40 -0.89 -5.15 -10.80
C ALA A 40 -2.17 -4.87 -9.98
N PHE A 41 -2.20 -3.76 -9.25
CA PHE A 41 -3.36 -3.29 -8.49
C PHE A 41 -4.02 -2.12 -9.23
N ASP A 42 -5.33 -2.22 -9.48
CA ASP A 42 -6.09 -1.13 -10.09
C ASP A 42 -6.28 0.07 -9.14
N THR A 43 -6.24 -0.17 -7.84
CA THR A 43 -6.45 0.86 -6.81
C THR A 43 -5.57 0.58 -5.60
N VAL A 44 -4.91 1.63 -5.09
CA VAL A 44 -4.19 1.62 -3.81
C VAL A 44 -4.91 2.59 -2.87
N VAL A 45 -5.24 2.12 -1.66
CA VAL A 45 -5.87 2.95 -0.63
C VAL A 45 -4.90 3.10 0.53
N LEU A 46 -4.41 4.33 0.73
CA LEU A 46 -3.53 4.65 1.85
C LEU A 46 -4.28 5.36 2.96
N ARG A 47 -4.16 4.82 4.17
CA ARG A 47 -4.56 5.48 5.41
C ARG A 47 -3.34 5.55 6.32
N ALA A 48 -2.77 6.74 6.44
CA ALA A 48 -1.43 6.94 7.00
C ALA A 48 -0.34 6.16 6.22
N GLN A 49 0.93 6.41 6.54
CA GLN A 49 2.09 5.88 5.79
C GLN A 49 2.85 4.80 6.59
N PHE A 50 2.14 3.87 7.23
CA PHE A 50 2.75 2.82 8.06
C PHE A 50 3.25 1.61 7.24
N TYR A 51 3.77 1.83 6.03
CA TYR A 51 4.36 0.79 5.18
C TYR A 51 5.89 0.91 5.17
N PRO A 52 6.64 -0.16 4.83
CA PRO A 52 8.06 -0.05 4.54
C PRO A 52 8.37 1.08 3.55
N PRO A 53 9.45 1.86 3.74
CA PRO A 53 9.81 2.94 2.82
C PRO A 53 9.87 2.52 1.33
N PRO A 54 10.46 1.36 0.96
CA PRO A 54 10.48 0.94 -0.45
C PRO A 54 9.08 0.75 -1.06
N VAL A 55 8.10 0.33 -0.26
CA VAL A 55 6.71 0.16 -0.69
C VAL A 55 6.06 1.53 -0.94
N LEU A 56 6.26 2.49 -0.03
CA LEU A 56 5.75 3.86 -0.20
C LEU A 56 6.37 4.54 -1.41
N ASP A 57 7.67 4.37 -1.62
CA ASP A 57 8.39 4.94 -2.76
C ASP A 57 7.85 4.39 -4.08
N MET A 58 7.66 3.07 -4.17
CA MET A 58 7.10 2.45 -5.38
C MET A 58 5.66 2.90 -5.66
N ILE A 59 4.82 2.99 -4.62
CA ILE A 59 3.47 3.56 -4.74
C ILE A 59 3.54 4.99 -5.27
N GLY A 60 4.43 5.83 -4.71
CA GLY A 60 4.59 7.23 -5.13
C GLY A 60 5.07 7.40 -6.58
N GLN A 61 5.84 6.44 -7.09
CA GLN A 61 6.32 6.41 -8.47
C GLN A 61 5.27 5.92 -9.47
N ARG A 62 4.49 4.89 -9.09
CA ARG A 62 3.62 4.16 -10.03
C ARG A 62 2.15 4.54 -9.93
N TYR A 63 1.74 5.18 -8.84
CA TYR A 63 0.36 5.55 -8.59
C TYR A 63 0.24 7.06 -8.31
N GLU A 64 -0.91 7.62 -8.63
CA GLU A 64 -1.24 9.01 -8.35
C GLU A 64 -2.53 9.11 -7.54
N THR A 65 -2.60 10.10 -6.66
CA THR A 65 -3.80 10.37 -5.87
C THR A 65 -4.90 10.87 -6.78
N GLN A 66 -5.98 10.12 -6.86
CA GLN A 66 -7.19 10.51 -7.58
C GLN A 66 -8.17 11.22 -6.66
N GLU A 67 -8.30 10.76 -5.41
CA GLU A 67 -9.28 11.26 -4.46
C GLU A 67 -8.75 11.23 -3.02
N LEU A 68 -9.16 12.21 -2.22
CA LEU A 68 -8.97 12.23 -0.78
C LEU A 68 -10.34 12.08 -0.10
N VAL A 69 -10.52 11.00 0.65
CA VAL A 69 -11.77 10.71 1.35
C VAL A 69 -11.57 10.90 2.84
N GLN A 70 -12.41 11.75 3.47
CA GLN A 70 -12.39 11.92 4.93
C GLN A 70 -13.47 11.05 5.58
N MET A 71 -13.07 10.18 6.50
CA MET A 71 -13.98 9.30 7.23
C MET A 71 -13.47 9.04 8.66
N ASN A 72 -14.35 9.22 9.65
CA ASN A 72 -14.05 8.97 11.06
C ASN A 72 -12.78 9.69 11.58
N GLY A 73 -12.54 10.92 11.12
CA GLY A 73 -11.38 11.72 11.52
C GLY A 73 -10.06 11.36 10.83
N PHE A 74 -10.08 10.48 9.82
CA PHE A 74 -8.90 10.14 9.00
C PHE A 74 -9.11 10.55 7.55
N VAL A 75 -8.01 10.88 6.88
CA VAL A 75 -7.96 11.08 5.43
C VAL A 75 -7.39 9.82 4.79
N TYR A 76 -8.08 9.33 3.77
CA TYR A 76 -7.68 8.21 2.93
C TYR A 76 -7.30 8.74 1.56
N CYS A 77 -6.13 8.36 1.06
CA CYS A 77 -5.73 8.63 -0.33
C CYS A 77 -6.15 7.44 -1.18
N ILE A 78 -7.06 7.68 -2.13
CA ILE A 78 -7.40 6.72 -3.17
C ILE A 78 -6.49 7.02 -4.35
N MET A 79 -5.67 6.05 -4.72
CA MET A 79 -4.65 6.19 -5.75
C MET A 79 -4.88 5.20 -6.88
N ARG A 80 -4.59 5.64 -8.11
CA ARG A 80 -4.72 4.85 -9.35
C ARG A 80 -3.38 4.74 -10.07
N PRO A 81 -3.18 3.70 -10.90
CA PRO A 81 -2.02 3.60 -11.78
C PRO A 81 -1.83 4.88 -12.59
N ARG A 82 -0.62 5.43 -12.58
CA ARG A 82 -0.22 6.49 -13.52
C ARG A 82 -0.14 5.91 -14.93
N PHE A 83 -0.50 6.69 -15.94
CA PHE A 83 -0.21 6.31 -17.32
C PHE A 83 1.30 6.10 -17.50
N ARG A 84 1.68 4.99 -18.14
CA ARG A 84 3.05 4.74 -18.58
C ARG A 84 3.22 5.41 -19.95
N ASP A 85 4.17 6.35 -20.06
CA ASP A 85 4.64 6.89 -21.34
C ASP A 85 5.41 5.82 -22.14
#